data_AF-A0A944Y6W9-F1
#
_entry.id   AF-A0A944Y6W9-F1
#
_cell.length_a   1.000
_cell.length_b   1.000
_cell.length_c   1.000
_cell.angle_alpha   90.00
_cell.angle_beta   90.00
_cell.angle_gamma   90.00
#
_symmetry.space_group_name_H-M   'P 1'
#
loop_
_entity.id
_entity.type
_entity.pdbx_description
1 polymer ?
#
loop_
_entity_poly.entity_id
_entity_poly.type
_entity_poly.pdbx_seq_one_letter_code
_entity_poly.pdbx_strand_id
1 'polypeptide(L)'
;MAFLKTILAVISFCVLMAPGFGYESALNIIKNCPSKQESIFLTAKQVLKIQKLGEPYFNSALQQRTTYSCKSEKIYAYIQTDIVRTLPQTIITYISKKGGVLDLEVKSFSEPLEYKAPIKWLAQFINKIFTKKLKIGHQIDGLTGATLTSTSTSRLVRRSLLIHRVLAN
;
A
#
# COMPACT_ATOMS: atom_id res chain seq x y z
N MET A 1 -36.16 50.37 0.61
CA MET A 1 -35.85 49.81 -0.73
C MET A 1 -34.35 49.57 -0.76
N ALA A 2 -33.95 48.33 -0.51
CA ALA A 2 -33.48 47.36 -1.52
C ALA A 2 -31.95 47.46 -1.70
N PHE A 3 -31.19 46.60 -1.01
CA PHE A 3 -30.82 45.22 -1.37
C PHE A 3 -29.46 45.16 -2.10
N LEU A 4 -28.55 44.39 -1.49
CA LEU A 4 -27.66 43.42 -2.13
C LEU A 4 -26.23 43.84 -2.53
N LYS A 5 -25.31 42.88 -2.27
CA LYS A 5 -23.95 42.63 -2.81
C LYS A 5 -22.82 43.20 -1.92
N THR A 6 -21.81 42.47 -1.46
CA THR A 6 -21.28 41.16 -1.89
C THR A 6 -20.41 40.56 -0.77
N ILE A 7 -20.36 39.23 -0.76
CA ILE A 7 -19.80 38.34 0.26
C ILE A 7 -18.28 38.21 0.19
N LEU A 8 -17.67 38.09 1.37
CA LEU A 8 -16.41 37.43 1.72
C LEU A 8 -15.89 36.39 0.69
N ALA A 9 -14.61 36.50 0.31
CA ALA A 9 -13.64 35.39 0.25
C ALA A 9 -12.52 35.72 -0.75
N VAL A 10 -11.38 36.18 -0.25
CA VAL A 10 -10.10 35.86 -0.89
C VAL A 10 -9.42 34.89 0.05
N ILE A 11 -9.71 33.61 -0.21
CA ILE A 11 -8.97 32.47 0.32
C ILE A 11 -7.54 32.66 -0.15
N SER A 12 -6.68 33.13 0.75
CA SER A 12 -5.24 33.09 0.55
C SER A 12 -4.87 31.62 0.37
N PHE A 13 -4.54 31.30 -0.87
CA PHE A 13 -4.08 30.01 -1.36
C PHE A 13 -2.81 29.65 -0.59
N CYS A 14 -2.98 28.97 0.55
CA CYS A 14 -1.92 28.29 1.25
C CYS A 14 -1.55 27.09 0.38
N VAL A 15 -0.68 27.32 -0.60
CA VAL A 15 0.16 26.28 -1.19
C VAL A 15 1.02 25.76 -0.06
N LEU A 16 0.51 24.77 0.66
CA LEU A 16 1.37 23.82 1.32
C LEU A 16 2.17 23.16 0.21
N MET A 17 3.36 23.72 -0.02
CA MET A 17 4.47 22.97 -0.56
C MET A 17 4.54 21.70 0.27
N ALA A 18 4.04 20.59 -0.29
CA ALA A 18 4.45 19.29 0.18
C ALA A 18 5.95 19.26 -0.10
N PRO A 19 6.82 19.33 0.92
CA PRO A 19 8.24 19.18 0.68
C PRO A 19 8.40 17.88 -0.10
N GLY A 20 9.08 17.97 -1.25
CA GLY A 20 9.70 16.83 -1.88
C GLY A 20 10.73 16.28 -0.91
N PHE A 21 10.27 15.59 0.14
CA PHE A 21 11.10 14.73 0.95
C PHE A 21 11.64 13.71 -0.04
N GLY A 22 12.96 13.73 -0.24
CA GLY A 22 13.65 12.62 -0.86
C GLY A 22 13.10 11.35 -0.24
N TYR A 23 12.67 10.42 -1.09
CA TYR A 23 12.18 9.12 -0.64
C TYR A 23 13.32 8.42 0.09
N GLU A 24 13.43 8.66 1.39
CA GLU A 24 14.23 7.81 2.24
C GLU A 24 13.45 6.50 2.34
N SER A 25 13.88 5.54 1.52
CA SER A 25 13.31 4.19 1.49
C SER A 25 13.12 3.71 2.93
N ALA A 26 11.94 3.20 3.27
CA ALA A 26 11.71 2.65 4.61
C ALA A 26 12.71 1.54 4.94
N LEU A 27 13.29 0.91 3.92
CA LEU A 27 14.42 -0.02 4.07
C LEU A 27 15.63 0.60 4.79
N ASN A 28 15.93 1.88 4.54
CA ASN A 28 16.99 2.59 5.26
C ASN A 28 16.61 2.82 6.72
N ILE A 29 15.36 3.21 6.98
CA ILE A 29 14.83 3.46 8.32
C ILE A 29 14.87 2.17 9.15
N ILE A 30 14.42 1.05 8.59
CA ILE A 30 14.30 -0.23 9.32
C ILE A 30 15.61 -1.00 9.47
N LYS A 31 16.67 -0.62 8.75
CA LYS A 31 17.95 -1.37 8.69
C LYS A 31 18.52 -1.70 10.07
N ASN A 32 18.32 -0.80 11.04
CA ASN A 32 18.84 -0.94 12.41
C ASN A 32 17.73 -1.05 13.47
N CYS A 33 16.50 -1.39 13.06
CA CYS A 33 15.39 -1.52 13.98
C CYS A 33 15.18 -2.98 14.43
N PRO A 34 14.95 -3.23 15.73
CA PRO A 34 14.48 -4.53 16.20
C PRO A 34 13.22 -4.98 15.44
N SER A 35 13.26 -6.18 14.88
CA SER A 35 12.17 -6.78 14.12
C SER A 35 11.61 -8.01 14.81
N LYS A 36 10.29 -8.18 14.79
CA LYS A 36 9.59 -9.39 15.26
C LYS A 36 8.75 -9.95 14.12
N GLN A 37 9.00 -11.19 13.75
CA GLN A 37 8.16 -11.92 12.79
C GLN A 37 6.94 -12.52 13.51
N GLU A 38 5.80 -12.49 12.83
CA GLU A 38 4.50 -12.90 13.36
C GLU A 38 3.74 -13.69 12.30
N SER A 39 3.39 -14.93 12.61
CA SER A 39 2.42 -15.73 11.87
C SER A 39 1.04 -15.52 12.46
N ILE A 40 0.19 -14.76 11.76
CA ILE A 40 -1.11 -14.32 12.24
C ILE A 40 -2.19 -15.16 11.57
N PHE A 41 -3.00 -15.86 12.36
CA PHE A 41 -4.19 -16.54 11.87
C PHE A 41 -5.41 -15.61 12.00
N LEU A 42 -5.97 -15.22 10.86
CA LEU A 42 -7.18 -14.41 10.79
C LEU A 42 -8.40 -15.22 11.20
N THR A 43 -9.21 -14.65 12.08
CA THR A 43 -10.52 -15.20 12.44
C THR A 43 -11.49 -15.14 11.25
N ALA A 44 -12.51 -16.01 11.24
CA ALA A 44 -13.56 -15.97 10.22
C ALA A 44 -14.22 -14.58 10.10
N LYS A 45 -14.43 -13.89 11.23
CA LYS A 45 -14.95 -12.50 11.26
C LYS A 45 -14.02 -11.52 10.55
N GLN A 46 -12.70 -11.64 10.75
CA GLN A 46 -11.70 -10.80 10.06
C GLN A 46 -11.64 -11.11 8.57
N VAL A 47 -11.67 -12.38 8.17
CA VAL A 47 -11.73 -12.81 6.76
C VAL A 47 -12.96 -12.21 6.07
N LEU A 48 -14.15 -12.38 6.65
CA LEU A 48 -15.40 -11.81 6.13
C LEU A 48 -15.34 -10.27 6.04
N LYS A 49 -14.68 -9.60 7.00
CA LYS A 49 -14.48 -8.15 6.97
C LYS A 49 -13.58 -7.74 5.80
N ILE A 50 -12.48 -8.45 5.55
CA ILE A 50 -11.60 -8.21 4.39
C ILE A 50 -12.37 -8.38 3.08
N GLN A 51 -13.14 -9.47 2.97
CA GLN A 51 -13.96 -9.76 1.79
C GLN A 51 -14.95 -8.63 1.49
N LYS A 52 -15.70 -8.18 2.50
CA LYS A 52 -16.67 -7.10 2.38
C LYS A 52 -16.04 -5.74 2.05
N LEU A 53 -14.80 -5.49 2.48
CA LEU A 53 -14.15 -4.19 2.28
C LEU A 53 -13.58 -4.01 0.87
N GLY A 54 -13.14 -5.07 0.20
CA GLY A 54 -12.62 -4.94 -1.16
C GLY A 54 -11.85 -6.12 -1.76
N GLU A 55 -11.82 -7.28 -1.10
CA GLU A 55 -11.17 -8.50 -1.62
C GLU A 55 -12.16 -9.70 -1.52
N PRO A 56 -13.24 -9.73 -2.32
CA PRO A 56 -14.36 -10.67 -2.13
C PRO A 56 -13.96 -12.15 -2.16
N TYR A 57 -12.88 -12.49 -2.87
CA TYR A 57 -12.36 -13.86 -2.98
C TYR A 57 -11.19 -14.15 -2.02
N PHE A 58 -10.96 -13.30 -1.02
CA PHE A 58 -9.90 -13.51 -0.04
C PHE A 58 -10.14 -14.78 0.78
N ASN A 59 -9.18 -15.71 0.75
CA ASN A 59 -9.26 -17.01 1.43
C ASN A 59 -8.00 -17.36 2.23
N SER A 60 -7.05 -16.43 2.36
CA SER A 60 -5.76 -16.67 3.04
C SER A 60 -5.89 -16.35 4.53
N ALA A 61 -6.14 -17.36 5.36
CA ALA A 61 -6.28 -17.15 6.81
C ALA A 61 -4.93 -16.88 7.50
N LEU A 62 -3.84 -17.51 7.05
CA LEU A 62 -2.50 -17.29 7.61
C LEU A 62 -1.81 -16.10 6.92
N GLN A 63 -1.40 -15.11 7.72
CA GLN A 63 -0.70 -13.92 7.26
C GLN A 63 0.68 -13.82 7.91
N GLN A 64 1.70 -13.58 7.10
CA GLN A 64 3.05 -13.28 7.57
C GLN A 64 3.23 -11.78 7.72
N ARG A 65 3.50 -11.33 8.94
CA ARG A 65 3.79 -9.92 9.26
C ARG A 65 5.12 -9.82 9.98
N THR A 66 5.92 -8.82 9.64
CA THR A 66 7.07 -8.42 10.46
C THR A 66 6.81 -7.04 11.03
N THR A 67 6.95 -6.90 12.35
CA THR A 67 6.83 -5.61 13.04
C THR A 67 8.22 -5.10 13.36
N TYR A 68 8.56 -3.91 12.89
CA TYR A 68 9.79 -3.19 13.22
C TYR A 68 9.50 -2.11 14.25
N SER A 69 10.33 -2.03 15.29
CA SER A 69 10.23 -1.01 16.34
C SER A 69 11.38 -0.01 16.19
N CYS A 70 11.12 1.10 15.49
CA CYS A 70 12.11 2.12 15.16
C CYS A 70 11.91 3.34 16.06
N LYS A 71 12.73 3.52 17.09
CA LYS A 71 12.55 4.59 18.09
C LYS A 71 11.11 4.57 18.67
N SER A 72 10.30 5.60 18.41
CA SER A 72 8.89 5.72 18.81
C SER A 72 7.89 5.29 17.72
N GLU A 73 8.36 4.80 16.57
CA GLU A 73 7.53 4.39 15.45
C GLU A 73 7.47 2.87 15.29
N LYS A 74 6.29 2.38 14.89
CA LYS A 74 6.09 0.98 14.50
C LYS A 74 5.82 0.93 13.00
N ILE A 75 6.57 0.07 12.33
CA ILE A 75 6.43 -0.20 10.90
C ILE A 75 6.04 -1.68 10.74
N TYR A 76 5.08 -1.94 9.86
CA TYR A 76 4.54 -3.27 9.62
C TYR A 76 4.85 -3.68 8.18
N ALA A 77 5.58 -4.77 8.01
CA ALA A 77 5.85 -5.36 6.71
C ALA A 77 4.93 -6.57 6.48
N TYR A 78 4.22 -6.57 5.37
CA TYR A 78 3.37 -7.68 4.94
C TYR A 78 3.96 -8.31 3.69
N ILE A 79 4.16 -9.62 3.73
CA ILE A 79 4.64 -10.40 2.59
C ILE A 79 3.42 -10.98 1.88
N GLN A 80 3.30 -10.74 0.58
CA GLN A 80 2.20 -11.26 -0.23
C GLN A 80 2.72 -11.81 -1.54
N THR A 81 2.14 -12.93 -1.97
CA THR A 81 2.51 -13.62 -3.22
C THR A 81 1.28 -13.79 -4.09
N ASP A 82 1.50 -13.72 -5.41
CA ASP A 82 0.47 -13.84 -6.42
C ASP A 82 1.04 -14.43 -7.71
N ILE A 83 0.22 -15.13 -8.48
CA ILE A 83 0.58 -15.55 -9.83
C ILE A 83 0.29 -14.39 -10.79
N VAL A 84 1.29 -13.98 -11.58
CA VAL A 84 1.15 -12.85 -12.50
C VAL A 84 0.44 -13.30 -13.78
N ARG A 85 1.10 -14.14 -14.58
CA ARG A 85 0.50 -14.84 -15.72
C ARG A 85 0.54 -16.35 -15.48
N THR A 86 1.73 -16.87 -15.23
CA THR A 86 1.98 -18.29 -14.96
C THR A 86 2.93 -18.48 -13.78
N LEU A 87 3.77 -17.49 -13.50
CA LEU A 87 4.81 -17.56 -12.49
C LEU A 87 4.55 -16.56 -11.35
N PRO A 88 5.07 -16.83 -10.14
CA PRO A 88 4.80 -16.01 -8.98
C PRO A 88 5.58 -14.70 -8.97
N GLN A 89 4.98 -13.68 -8.35
CA GLN A 89 5.68 -12.55 -7.76
C GLN A 89 5.42 -12.50 -6.26
N THR A 90 6.42 -12.10 -5.48
CA THR A 90 6.29 -11.81 -4.05
C THR A 90 6.70 -10.38 -3.78
N ILE A 91 5.84 -9.64 -3.10
CA ILE A 91 6.12 -8.27 -2.67
C ILE A 91 6.14 -8.16 -1.15
N ILE A 92 6.85 -7.16 -0.65
CA ILE A 92 6.78 -6.72 0.74
C ILE A 92 6.24 -5.30 0.75
N THR A 93 5.11 -5.09 1.43
CA THR A 93 4.53 -3.77 1.64
C THR A 93 4.85 -3.30 3.06
N TYR A 94 5.59 -2.20 3.19
CA TYR A 94 5.89 -1.57 4.47
C TYR A 94 4.84 -0.50 4.77
N ILE A 95 4.19 -0.61 5.92
CA ILE A 95 3.03 0.20 6.29
C ILE A 95 3.32 0.87 7.64
N SER A 96 3.09 2.18 7.71
CA SER A 96 3.16 2.94 8.97
C SER A 96 2.04 2.56 9.92
N LYS A 97 2.17 2.87 11.21
CA LYS A 97 1.07 2.77 12.20
C LYS A 97 -0.21 3.51 11.76
N LYS A 98 -0.09 4.55 10.92
CA LYS A 98 -1.23 5.32 10.39
C LYS A 98 -1.92 4.63 9.20
N GLY A 99 -1.41 3.49 8.72
CA GLY A 99 -1.97 2.69 7.64
C GLY A 99 -1.57 3.14 6.24
N GLY A 100 -0.62 4.06 6.10
CA GLY A 100 -0.06 4.49 4.81
C GLY A 100 1.16 3.67 4.41
N VAL A 101 1.32 3.40 3.12
CA VAL A 101 2.51 2.73 2.56
C VAL A 101 3.73 3.63 2.71
N LEU A 102 4.76 3.11 3.36
CA LEU A 102 6.07 3.75 3.51
C LEU A 102 7.03 3.32 2.41
N ASP A 103 6.97 2.05 2.01
CA ASP A 103 7.85 1.45 1.00
C ASP A 103 7.20 0.19 0.41
N LEU A 104 7.68 -0.21 -0.77
CA LEU A 104 7.22 -1.37 -1.52
C LEU A 104 8.41 -2.03 -2.23
N GLU A 105 8.72 -3.25 -1.82
CA GLU A 105 9.79 -4.07 -2.40
C GLU A 105 9.19 -5.23 -3.22
N VAL A 106 9.73 -5.47 -4.42
CA VAL A 106 9.50 -6.74 -5.14
C VAL A 106 10.59 -7.73 -4.72
N LYS A 107 10.25 -8.59 -3.75
CA LYS A 107 11.18 -9.54 -3.14
C LYS A 107 11.60 -10.66 -4.10
N SER A 108 10.65 -11.17 -4.88
CA SER A 108 10.91 -12.15 -5.93
C SER A 108 9.95 -11.92 -7.10
N PHE A 109 10.43 -12.18 -8.31
CA PHE A 109 9.65 -12.07 -9.54
C PHE A 109 10.15 -13.11 -10.51
N SER A 110 9.29 -14.07 -10.85
CA SER A 110 9.68 -15.25 -11.64
C SER A 110 9.27 -15.18 -13.11
N GLU A 111 8.46 -14.19 -13.51
CA GLU A 111 8.21 -13.90 -14.93
C GLU A 111 9.45 -13.25 -15.60
N PRO A 112 9.51 -13.19 -16.94
CA PRO A 112 10.59 -12.49 -17.63
C PRO A 112 10.76 -11.05 -17.14
N LEU A 113 12.01 -10.62 -16.95
CA LEU A 113 12.35 -9.38 -16.22
C LEU A 113 11.81 -8.12 -16.90
N GLU A 114 11.58 -8.15 -18.21
CA GLU A 114 10.94 -7.05 -18.96
C GLU A 114 9.51 -6.76 -18.51
N TYR A 115 8.83 -7.73 -17.85
CA TYR A 115 7.51 -7.52 -17.25
C TYR A 115 7.57 -7.09 -15.79
N LYS A 116 8.76 -7.03 -15.17
CA LYS A 116 8.91 -6.60 -13.78
C LYS A 116 8.59 -5.11 -13.66
N ALA A 117 7.78 -4.75 -12.67
CA ALA A 117 7.44 -3.35 -12.42
C ALA A 117 8.71 -2.54 -12.05
N PRO A 118 8.99 -1.41 -12.74
CA PRO A 118 10.12 -0.56 -12.41
C PRO A 118 9.86 0.21 -11.10
N ILE A 119 10.93 0.55 -10.37
CA ILE A 119 10.86 1.27 -9.08
C ILE A 119 10.06 2.57 -9.21
N LYS A 120 10.25 3.31 -10.32
CA LYS A 120 9.50 4.55 -10.59
C LYS A 120 7.98 4.32 -10.65
N TRP A 121 7.53 3.19 -11.19
CA TRP A 121 6.11 2.87 -11.22
C TRP A 121 5.59 2.45 -9.84
N LEU A 122 6.39 1.69 -9.07
CA LEU A 122 6.08 1.31 -7.68
C LEU A 122 5.95 2.51 -6.74
N ALA A 123 6.65 3.61 -7.00
CA ALA A 123 6.59 4.83 -6.21
C ALA A 123 5.18 5.45 -6.12
N GLN A 124 4.26 5.11 -7.03
CA GLN A 124 2.86 5.56 -6.98
C GLN A 124 2.10 5.10 -5.74
N PHE A 125 2.55 4.01 -5.09
CA PHE A 125 1.90 3.48 -3.89
C PHE A 125 2.32 4.22 -2.61
N ILE A 126 3.43 4.96 -2.63
CA ILE A 126 3.96 5.63 -1.43
C ILE A 126 2.95 6.66 -0.91
N ASN A 127 2.81 6.70 0.42
CA ASN A 127 1.84 7.50 1.16
C ASN A 127 0.36 7.20 0.87
N LYS A 128 0.04 6.20 0.02
CA LYS A 128 -1.34 5.79 -0.20
C LYS A 128 -1.85 4.98 0.99
N ILE A 129 -3.11 5.18 1.32
CA ILE A 129 -3.89 4.37 2.27
C ILE A 129 -4.91 3.53 1.51
N PHE A 130 -5.49 2.51 2.15
CA PHE A 130 -6.55 1.75 1.50
C PHE A 130 -7.75 2.62 1.15
N THR A 131 -8.12 2.64 -0.13
CA THR A 131 -9.39 3.16 -0.63
C THR A 131 -9.97 2.23 -1.70
N LYS A 132 -11.27 2.32 -1.98
CA LYS A 132 -11.89 1.62 -3.13
C LYS A 132 -11.32 2.08 -4.49
N LYS A 133 -10.71 3.27 -4.54
CA LYS A 133 -10.11 3.87 -5.74
C LYS A 133 -8.61 3.59 -5.87
N LEU A 134 -7.96 2.95 -4.90
CA LEU A 134 -6.55 2.54 -4.97
C LEU A 134 -6.39 1.34 -5.91
N LYS A 135 -6.62 1.54 -7.20
CA LYS A 135 -6.57 0.50 -8.24
C LYS A 135 -6.18 1.12 -9.58
N ILE A 136 -5.79 0.27 -10.54
CA ILE A 136 -5.42 0.69 -11.90
C ILE A 136 -6.56 1.49 -12.55
N GLY A 137 -6.20 2.56 -13.26
CA GLY A 137 -7.15 3.46 -13.95
C GLY A 137 -7.85 4.46 -13.03
N HIS A 138 -7.46 4.53 -11.75
CA HIS A 138 -7.93 5.54 -10.82
C HIS A 138 -6.77 6.22 -10.12
N GLN A 139 -6.35 5.73 -8.94
CA GLN A 139 -5.25 6.33 -8.20
C GLN A 139 -3.87 5.78 -8.61
N ILE A 140 -3.85 4.75 -9.46
CA ILE A 140 -2.64 4.08 -9.93
C ILE A 140 -2.73 3.98 -11.46
N ASP A 141 -1.67 4.42 -12.13
CA ASP A 141 -1.55 4.33 -13.58
C ASP A 141 -1.25 2.88 -14.01
N GLY A 142 -1.65 2.52 -15.23
CA GLY A 142 -1.27 1.24 -15.83
C GLY A 142 0.24 1.14 -16.06
N LEU A 143 0.71 -0.09 -16.34
CA LEU A 143 2.08 -0.33 -16.81
C LEU A 143 2.02 -0.88 -18.24
N THR A 144 2.44 -0.05 -19.20
CA THR A 144 2.45 -0.42 -20.62
C THR A 144 3.23 -1.71 -20.85
N GLY A 145 2.66 -2.65 -21.62
CA GLY A 145 3.28 -3.95 -21.89
C GLY A 145 3.25 -4.94 -20.73
N ALA A 146 2.87 -4.53 -19.52
CA ALA A 146 2.87 -5.38 -18.32
C ALA A 146 1.60 -5.19 -17.47
N THR A 147 0.44 -5.28 -18.13
CA THR A 147 -0.89 -5.12 -17.50
C THR A 147 -1.12 -6.13 -16.37
N LEU A 148 -0.72 -7.39 -16.57
CA LEU A 148 -0.85 -8.43 -15.54
C LEU A 148 0.00 -8.14 -14.31
N THR A 149 1.25 -7.69 -14.50
CA THR A 149 2.12 -7.25 -13.39
C THR A 149 1.48 -6.11 -12.63
N SER A 150 1.05 -5.04 -13.30
CA SER A 150 0.44 -3.88 -12.63
C SER A 150 -0.83 -4.24 -11.85
N THR A 151 -1.66 -5.13 -12.40
CA THR A 151 -2.88 -5.64 -11.75
C THR A 151 -2.53 -6.45 -10.50
N SER A 152 -1.60 -7.39 -10.63
CA SER A 152 -1.15 -8.27 -9.54
C SER A 152 -0.49 -7.45 -8.42
N THR A 153 0.44 -6.55 -8.74
CA THR A 153 1.08 -5.68 -7.73
C THR A 153 0.05 -4.78 -7.04
N SER A 154 -0.89 -4.16 -7.79
CA SER A 154 -1.95 -3.34 -7.20
C SER A 154 -2.83 -4.14 -6.23
N ARG A 155 -3.22 -5.37 -6.63
CA ARG A 155 -3.98 -6.29 -5.77
C ARG A 155 -3.22 -6.62 -4.48
N LEU A 156 -1.95 -7.00 -4.58
CA LEU A 156 -1.16 -7.36 -3.41
C LEU A 156 -0.97 -6.20 -2.43
N VAL A 157 -0.71 -4.97 -2.91
CA VAL A 157 -0.61 -3.78 -2.04
C VAL A 157 -1.95 -3.48 -1.35
N ARG A 158 -3.04 -3.52 -2.10
CA ARG A 158 -4.40 -3.32 -1.54
C ARG A 158 -4.71 -4.34 -0.45
N ARG A 159 -4.37 -5.60 -0.69
CA ARG A 159 -4.54 -6.70 0.27
C ARG A 159 -3.74 -6.46 1.55
N SER A 160 -2.46 -6.10 1.45
CA SER A 160 -1.62 -5.74 2.61
C SER A 160 -2.25 -4.61 3.44
N LEU A 161 -2.74 -3.55 2.79
CA LEU A 161 -3.40 -2.43 3.48
C LEU A 161 -4.73 -2.83 4.13
N LEU A 162 -5.51 -3.70 3.49
CA LEU A 162 -6.76 -4.23 4.06
C LEU A 162 -6.51 -5.09 5.30
N ILE A 163 -5.56 -6.03 5.21
CA ILE A 163 -5.16 -6.88 6.33
C ILE A 163 -4.69 -6.00 7.48
N HIS A 164 -3.83 -5.01 7.20
CA HIS A 164 -3.37 -4.06 8.21
C HIS A 164 -4.53 -3.33 8.88
N ARG A 165 -5.46 -2.76 8.09
CA ARG A 165 -6.65 -2.09 8.62
C ARG A 165 -7.52 -3.00 9.49
N VAL A 166 -7.62 -4.29 9.17
CA VAL A 166 -8.43 -5.24 9.93
C VAL A 166 -7.75 -5.71 11.21
N LEU A 167 -6.41 -5.78 11.22
CA LEU A 167 -5.62 -6.16 12.40
C LEU A 167 -5.32 -4.99 13.36
N ALA A 168 -5.32 -3.76 12.86
CA ALA A 168 -5.08 -2.57 13.68
C ALA A 168 -6.33 -2.09 14.46
N ASN A 169 -7.50 -2.68 14.19
CA ASN A 169 -8.77 -2.38 14.85
C ASN A 169 -9.25 -3.54 15.72
#